data_AF-A0A0Q6N205-F1
#
_entry.id   AF-A0A0Q6N205-F1
#
_cell.length_a   1.000
_cell.length_b   1.000
_cell.length_c   1.000
_cell.angle_alpha   90.00
_cell.angle_beta   90.00
_cell.angle_gamma   90.00
#
_symmetry.space_group_name_H-M   'P 1'
#
loop_
_entity.id
_entity.type
_entity.pdbx_description
1 polymer ?
#
loop_
_entity_poly.entity_id
_entity_poly.type
_entity_poly.pdbx_seq_one_letter_code
_entity_poly.pdbx_strand_id
1 'polypeptide(L)'
;MHGPPLECALQSLQQLAYARITREFIRARHERVELLSSSDMVMDDAHQRVLHWERVLAELRLLFDDPRQIAAIKIARALYLRMLLESAPTRLQAWSDSESMGDMPKSHLFEWISYDFERLELAELEASMSREEAASYAQALDARASSIREE
;
A
#
# COMPACT_ATOMS: atom_id res chain seq x y z
N MET A 1 -4.35 -26.04 -1.04
CA MET A 1 -3.48 -25.47 -2.08
C MET A 1 -4.14 -24.20 -2.58
N HIS A 2 -3.82 -23.04 -2.01
CA HIS A 2 -4.24 -21.75 -2.56
C HIS A 2 -3.29 -21.44 -3.73
N GLY A 3 -3.78 -21.61 -4.95
CA GLY A 3 -2.97 -21.65 -6.17
C GLY A 3 -2.39 -20.28 -6.59
N PRO A 4 -1.63 -20.27 -7.71
CA PRO A 4 -0.95 -19.09 -8.29
C PRO A 4 -1.76 -17.77 -8.40
N PRO A 5 -3.11 -17.74 -8.49
CA PRO A 5 -3.87 -16.48 -8.57
C PRO A 5 -3.76 -15.57 -7.34
N LEU A 6 -3.59 -16.15 -6.13
CA LEU A 6 -3.52 -15.37 -4.88
C LEU A 6 -2.23 -14.53 -4.83
N GLU A 7 -1.09 -15.13 -5.15
CA GLU A 7 0.21 -14.48 -5.17
C GLU A 7 0.25 -13.38 -6.24
N CYS A 8 -0.28 -13.65 -7.43
CA CYS A 8 -0.41 -12.66 -8.50
C CYS A 8 -1.27 -11.45 -8.07
N ALA A 9 -2.37 -11.68 -7.36
CA ALA A 9 -3.23 -10.61 -6.86
C ALA A 9 -2.52 -9.75 -5.81
N LEU A 10 -1.85 -10.37 -4.83
CA LEU A 10 -1.09 -9.64 -3.81
C LEU A 10 0.07 -8.85 -4.40
N GLN A 11 0.79 -9.43 -5.36
CA GLN A 11 1.85 -8.73 -6.08
C GLN A 11 1.30 -7.54 -6.87
N SER A 12 0.18 -7.71 -7.58
CA SER A 12 -0.45 -6.63 -8.34
C SER A 12 -0.96 -5.50 -7.44
N LEU A 13 -1.51 -5.83 -6.26
CA LEU A 13 -1.86 -4.85 -5.23
C LEU A 13 -0.64 -4.07 -4.74
N GLN A 14 0.48 -4.76 -4.49
CA GLN A 14 1.74 -4.11 -4.10
C GLN A 14 2.26 -3.17 -5.20
N GLN A 15 2.16 -3.58 -6.47
CA GLN A 15 2.59 -2.75 -7.59
C GLN A 15 1.68 -1.52 -7.79
N LEU A 16 0.36 -1.67 -7.59
CA LEU A 16 -0.56 -0.54 -7.61
C LEU A 16 -0.24 0.45 -6.49
N ALA A 17 -0.05 -0.03 -5.25
CA ALA A 17 0.31 0.82 -4.12
C ALA A 17 1.62 1.58 -4.40
N TYR A 18 2.66 0.89 -4.88
CA TYR A 18 3.92 1.52 -5.25
C TYR A 18 3.77 2.56 -6.37
N ALA A 19 2.95 2.29 -7.39
CA ALA A 19 2.69 3.24 -8.47
C ALA A 19 1.99 4.51 -7.96
N ARG A 20 0.99 4.36 -7.07
CA ARG A 20 0.28 5.49 -6.45
C ARG A 20 1.23 6.34 -5.60
N ILE A 21 2.01 5.72 -4.72
CA ILE A 21 3.03 6.39 -3.90
C ILE A 21 4.04 7.12 -4.79
N THR A 22 4.54 6.47 -5.84
CA THR A 22 5.50 7.08 -6.78
C THR A 22 4.92 8.32 -7.44
N ARG A 23 3.68 8.26 -7.93
CA ARG A 23 3.00 9.39 -8.55
C ARG A 23 2.85 10.55 -7.57
N GLU A 24 2.44 10.27 -6.34
CA GLU A 24 2.29 11.30 -5.31
C GLU A 24 3.62 11.90 -4.86
N PHE A 25 4.66 11.09 -4.78
CA PHE A 25 6.01 11.56 -4.52
C PHE A 25 6.51 12.51 -5.62
N ILE A 26 6.29 12.17 -6.89
CA ILE A 26 6.65 13.03 -8.02
C ILE A 26 5.86 14.35 -7.93
N ARG A 27 4.53 14.29 -7.71
CA ARG A 27 3.68 15.47 -7.52
C ARG A 27 4.18 16.39 -6.39
N ALA A 28 4.39 15.84 -5.20
CA ALA A 28 4.84 16.58 -4.02
C ALA A 28 6.22 17.23 -4.23
N ARG A 29 7.07 16.65 -5.08
CA ARG A 29 8.36 17.24 -5.46
C ARG A 29 8.24 18.36 -6.49
N HIS A 30 7.27 18.30 -7.40
CA HIS A 30 7.04 19.35 -8.39
C HIS A 30 6.36 20.57 -7.79
N GLU A 31 5.43 20.41 -6.86
CA GLU A 31 4.85 21.54 -6.11
C GLU A 31 5.94 22.35 -5.36
N ARG A 32 7.11 21.76 -5.09
CA ARG A 32 8.26 22.42 -4.45
C ARG A 32 9.22 23.10 -5.43
N VAL A 33 9.13 22.86 -6.73
CA VAL A 33 10.09 23.35 -7.72
C VAL A 33 9.34 23.85 -8.95
N GLU A 34 9.31 25.17 -9.16
CA GLU A 34 8.71 25.86 -10.31
C GLU A 34 9.44 25.55 -11.65
N LEU A 35 9.50 24.29 -12.09
CA LEU A 35 10.16 23.88 -13.34
C LEU A 35 9.15 23.23 -14.28
N LEU A 36 8.77 23.95 -15.33
CA LEU A 36 7.78 23.54 -16.34
C LEU A 36 8.47 23.04 -17.63
N SER A 37 8.15 21.79 -18.03
CA SER A 37 8.21 21.16 -19.37
C SER A 37 8.59 19.67 -19.31
N SER A 38 9.68 19.29 -18.61
CA SER A 38 10.05 17.87 -18.42
C SER A 38 9.22 17.17 -17.34
N SER A 39 8.52 17.93 -16.50
CA SER A 39 7.68 17.45 -15.40
C SER A 39 6.45 16.69 -15.89
N ASP A 40 5.82 17.19 -16.96
CA ASP A 40 4.51 16.69 -17.40
C ASP A 40 4.61 15.26 -17.95
N MET A 41 5.66 14.97 -18.72
CA MET A 41 5.90 13.62 -19.24
C MET A 41 6.14 12.57 -18.13
N VAL A 42 6.82 12.95 -17.04
CA VAL A 42 7.10 12.05 -15.92
C VAL A 42 5.84 11.79 -15.09
N MET A 43 5.02 12.83 -14.90
CA MET A 43 3.71 12.71 -14.25
C MET A 43 2.73 11.86 -15.08
N ASP A 44 2.74 12.01 -16.40
CA ASP A 44 1.93 11.21 -17.31
C ASP A 44 2.32 9.73 -17.25
N ASP A 45 3.61 9.40 -17.31
CA ASP A 45 4.09 8.01 -17.17
C ASP A 45 3.70 7.41 -15.81
N ALA A 46 3.89 8.16 -14.72
CA ALA A 46 3.49 7.72 -13.38
C ALA A 46 1.96 7.47 -13.30
N HIS A 47 1.15 8.31 -13.96
CA HIS A 47 -0.29 8.11 -14.04
C HIS A 47 -0.67 6.89 -14.87
N GLN A 48 -0.04 6.67 -16.03
CA GLN A 48 -0.27 5.47 -16.85
C GLN A 48 0.06 4.18 -16.10
N ARG A 49 1.10 4.18 -15.27
CA ARG A 49 1.43 3.02 -14.41
C ARG A 49 0.33 2.71 -13.40
N VAL A 50 -0.31 3.72 -12.81
CA VAL A 50 -1.46 3.52 -11.91
C VAL A 50 -2.62 2.87 -12.68
N LEU A 51 -3.00 3.44 -13.83
CA LEU A 51 -4.09 2.91 -14.66
C LEU A 51 -3.83 1.48 -15.14
N HIS A 52 -2.57 1.16 -15.47
CA HIS A 52 -2.18 -0.18 -15.86
C HIS A 52 -2.47 -1.20 -14.74
N TRP A 53 -2.03 -0.94 -13.52
CA TRP A 53 -2.23 -1.87 -12.40
C TRP A 53 -3.68 -1.94 -11.93
N GLU A 54 -4.43 -0.85 -12.02
CA GLU A 54 -5.88 -0.86 -11.79
C GLU A 54 -6.59 -1.79 -12.79
N ARG A 55 -6.20 -1.74 -14.07
CA ARG A 55 -6.72 -2.65 -15.10
C ARG A 55 -6.35 -4.10 -14.82
N VAL A 56 -5.08 -4.38 -14.52
CA VAL A 56 -4.62 -5.75 -14.19
C VAL A 56 -5.41 -6.31 -13.01
N LEU A 57 -5.64 -5.52 -11.96
CA LEU A 57 -6.43 -5.97 -10.80
C LEU A 57 -7.91 -6.19 -11.14
N ALA A 58 -8.50 -5.33 -11.99
CA ALA A 58 -9.85 -5.54 -12.48
C ALA A 58 -9.98 -6.83 -13.30
N GLU A 59 -8.98 -7.16 -14.13
CA GLU A 59 -8.94 -8.41 -14.91
C GLU A 59 -8.74 -9.62 -13.99
N LEU A 60 -7.79 -9.55 -13.05
CA LEU A 60 -7.59 -10.61 -12.06
C LEU A 60 -8.84 -10.85 -11.22
N ARG A 61 -9.61 -9.79 -10.90
CA ARG A 61 -10.88 -9.90 -10.16
C ARG A 61 -11.87 -10.85 -10.83
N LEU A 62 -11.89 -10.88 -12.16
CA LEU A 62 -12.79 -11.74 -12.95
C LEU A 62 -12.40 -13.23 -12.90
N LEU A 63 -11.19 -13.55 -12.44
CA LEU A 63 -10.72 -14.93 -12.29
C LEU A 63 -11.13 -15.56 -10.95
N PHE A 64 -11.72 -14.78 -10.04
CA PHE A 64 -12.12 -15.23 -8.71
C PHE A 64 -13.63 -15.50 -8.66
N ASP A 65 -14.03 -16.74 -8.88
CA ASP A 65 -15.43 -17.18 -8.80
C ASP A 65 -15.89 -17.44 -7.35
N ASP A 66 -14.96 -17.73 -6.43
CA ASP A 66 -15.26 -17.99 -5.03
C ASP A 66 -14.99 -16.75 -4.16
N PRO A 67 -16.03 -16.18 -3.49
CA PRO A 67 -15.87 -15.07 -2.55
C PRO A 67 -14.82 -15.31 -1.46
N ARG A 68 -14.56 -16.56 -1.08
CA ARG A 68 -13.52 -16.89 -0.08
C ARG A 68 -12.11 -16.58 -0.56
N GLN A 69 -11.84 -16.63 -1.87
CA GLN A 69 -10.54 -16.27 -2.42
C GLN A 69 -10.32 -14.76 -2.31
N ILE A 70 -11.37 -13.99 -2.57
CA ILE A 70 -11.37 -12.53 -2.39
C ILE A 70 -11.15 -12.17 -0.92
N ALA A 71 -11.85 -12.84 0.00
CA ALA A 71 -11.65 -12.67 1.44
C ALA A 71 -10.20 -12.96 1.85
N ALA A 72 -9.61 -14.05 1.34
CA ALA A 72 -8.22 -14.41 1.61
C ALA A 72 -7.24 -13.34 1.12
N ILE A 73 -7.46 -12.76 -0.08
CA ILE A 73 -6.65 -11.64 -0.59
C ILE A 73 -6.75 -10.43 0.33
N LYS A 74 -7.98 -10.02 0.72
CA LYS A 74 -8.19 -8.88 1.60
C LYS A 74 -7.46 -9.07 2.94
N ILE A 75 -7.64 -10.22 3.57
CA ILE A 75 -7.03 -10.54 4.87
C ILE A 75 -5.50 -10.56 4.75
N ALA A 76 -4.96 -11.24 3.74
CA ALA A 76 -3.51 -11.29 3.53
C ALA A 76 -2.91 -9.90 3.28
N ARG A 77 -3.59 -9.07 2.48
CA ARG A 77 -3.17 -7.68 2.23
C ARG A 77 -3.22 -6.84 3.50
N ALA A 78 -4.30 -6.93 4.28
CA ALA A 78 -4.45 -6.19 5.53
C ALA A 78 -3.37 -6.58 6.57
N LEU A 79 -3.05 -7.87 6.68
CA LEU A 79 -1.97 -8.35 7.55
C LEU A 79 -0.61 -7.80 7.11
N TYR A 80 -0.33 -7.78 5.81
CA TYR A 80 0.90 -7.20 5.27
C TYR A 80 1.00 -5.69 5.54
N LEU A 81 -0.09 -4.94 5.36
CA LEU A 81 -0.13 -3.51 5.67
C LEU A 81 0.10 -3.24 7.16
N ARG A 82 -0.48 -4.04 8.07
CA ARG A 82 -0.20 -3.95 9.51
C ARG A 82 1.29 -4.12 9.80
N MET A 83 1.93 -5.13 9.21
CA MET A 83 3.37 -5.33 9.36
C MET A 83 4.18 -4.12 8.89
N LEU A 84 3.82 -3.51 7.76
CA LEU A 84 4.49 -2.29 7.29
C LEU A 84 4.30 -1.12 8.27
N LEU A 85 3.08 -0.91 8.74
CA LEU A 85 2.74 0.17 9.68
C LEU A 85 3.40 -0.01 11.06
N GLU A 86 3.56 -1.24 11.54
CA GLU A 86 4.29 -1.56 12.78
C GLU A 86 5.76 -1.12 12.69
N SER A 87 6.36 -1.19 11.49
CA SER A 87 7.75 -0.74 11.27
C SER A 87 7.87 0.76 11.00
N ALA A 88 6.76 1.45 10.72
CA ALA A 88 6.76 2.87 10.33
C ALA A 88 7.43 3.80 11.36
N PRO A 89 7.27 3.64 12.70
CA PRO A 89 7.98 4.47 13.66
C PRO A 89 9.49 4.47 13.43
N THR A 90 10.10 3.30 13.18
CA THR A 90 11.53 3.18 12.91
C THR A 90 11.92 3.81 11.57
N ARG A 91 11.10 3.64 10.52
CA ARG A 91 11.37 4.21 9.18
C ARG A 91 11.23 5.74 9.15
N LEU A 92 10.36 6.29 9.99
CA LEU A 92 10.07 7.72 10.06
C LEU A 92 10.88 8.48 11.14
N GLN A 93 11.53 7.80 12.08
CA GLN A 93 12.25 8.44 13.19
C GLN A 93 13.42 9.35 12.79
N ALA A 94 13.95 9.21 11.56
CA ALA A 94 15.19 9.86 11.14
C ALA A 94 15.08 11.37 10.85
N TRP A 95 13.88 11.95 10.84
CA TRP A 95 13.68 13.37 10.52
C TRP A 95 13.12 14.12 11.73
N SER A 96 13.66 15.31 12.01
CA SER A 96 13.22 16.12 13.14
C SER A 96 12.01 16.98 12.74
N ASP A 97 10.97 17.01 13.58
CA ASP A 97 9.80 17.91 13.40
C ASP A 97 10.17 19.40 13.38
N SER A 98 11.41 19.74 13.73
CA SER A 98 11.96 21.11 13.68
C SER A 98 12.48 21.52 12.31
N GLU A 99 12.57 20.61 11.34
CA GLU A 99 13.14 20.87 10.01
C GLU A 99 12.03 21.24 9.02
N SER A 100 12.27 22.29 8.22
CA SER A 100 11.30 22.77 7.22
C SER A 100 10.91 21.65 6.25
N MET A 101 9.62 21.57 5.89
CA MET A 101 9.15 20.66 4.85
C MET A 101 9.92 20.83 3.52
N GLY A 102 10.46 22.03 3.25
CA GLY A 102 11.27 22.31 2.06
C GLY A 102 12.58 21.53 2.00
N ASP A 103 13.17 21.20 3.15
CA ASP A 103 14.49 20.56 3.27
C ASP A 103 14.42 19.04 3.46
N MET A 104 13.21 18.48 3.50
CA MET A 104 12.96 17.07 3.73
C MET A 104 13.68 16.16 2.70
N PRO A 105 14.49 15.18 3.14
CA PRO A 105 15.14 14.20 2.30
C PRO A 105 14.12 13.45 1.47
N LYS A 106 14.50 13.16 0.22
CA LYS A 106 13.65 12.41 -0.71
C LYS A 106 13.20 11.07 -0.15
N SER A 107 14.08 10.35 0.54
CA SER A 107 13.75 9.10 1.20
C SER A 107 12.69 9.30 2.28
N HIS A 108 12.83 10.34 3.10
CA HIS A 108 11.86 10.62 4.15
C HIS A 108 10.50 11.06 3.62
N LEU A 109 10.47 11.93 2.59
CA LEU A 109 9.23 12.30 1.91
C LEU A 109 8.53 11.07 1.31
N PHE A 110 9.29 10.17 0.69
CA PHE A 110 8.75 8.94 0.13
C PHE A 110 8.17 8.02 1.20
N GLU A 111 8.87 7.82 2.31
CA GLU A 111 8.38 7.03 3.46
C GLU A 111 7.12 7.63 4.07
N TRP A 112 7.07 8.97 4.21
CA TRP A 112 5.90 9.66 4.76
C TRP A 112 4.65 9.47 3.87
N ILE A 113 4.81 9.67 2.56
CA ILE A 113 3.73 9.39 1.59
C ILE A 113 3.36 7.90 1.64
N SER A 114 4.33 6.99 1.72
CA SER A 114 4.06 5.55 1.79
C SER A 114 3.22 5.20 3.01
N TYR A 115 3.58 5.74 4.18
CA TYR A 115 2.85 5.54 5.43
C TYR A 115 1.39 6.02 5.34
N ASP A 116 1.15 7.20 4.76
CA ASP A 116 -0.21 7.71 4.60
C ASP A 116 -1.06 6.82 3.67
N PHE A 117 -0.47 6.34 2.56
CA PHE A 117 -1.13 5.39 1.67
C PHE A 117 -1.39 4.03 2.33
N GLU A 118 -0.42 3.49 3.05
CA GLU A 118 -0.55 2.22 3.79
C GLU A 118 -1.68 2.28 4.81
N ARG A 119 -1.81 3.41 5.54
CA ARG A 119 -2.90 3.63 6.51
C ARG A 119 -4.25 3.74 5.84
N LEU A 120 -4.34 4.52 4.76
CA LEU A 120 -5.59 4.71 4.02
C LEU A 120 -6.06 3.38 3.44
N GLU A 121 -5.18 2.65 2.76
CA GLU A 121 -5.50 1.35 2.17
C GLU A 121 -5.98 0.34 3.22
N LEU A 122 -5.31 0.30 4.38
CA LEU A 122 -5.73 -0.58 5.47
C LEU A 122 -7.13 -0.22 5.99
N ALA A 123 -7.40 1.06 6.21
CA ALA A 123 -8.70 1.53 6.67
C ALA A 123 -9.82 1.20 5.66
N GLU A 124 -9.56 1.38 4.37
CA GLU A 124 -10.50 1.02 3.30
C GLU A 124 -10.77 -0.49 3.24
N LEU A 125 -9.71 -1.30 3.37
CA LEU A 125 -9.85 -2.76 3.41
C LEU A 125 -10.69 -3.20 4.60
N GLU A 126 -10.36 -2.74 5.81
CA GLU A 126 -11.08 -3.06 7.04
C GLU A 126 -12.55 -2.60 6.98
N ALA A 127 -12.82 -1.41 6.45
CA ALA A 127 -14.18 -0.90 6.25
C ALA A 127 -14.99 -1.71 5.22
N SER A 128 -14.31 -2.33 4.25
CA SER A 128 -14.93 -3.15 3.21
C SER A 128 -15.15 -4.61 3.61
N MET A 129 -14.66 -5.04 4.78
CA MET A 129 -14.78 -6.42 5.23
C MET A 129 -16.20 -6.75 5.67
N SER A 130 -16.70 -7.93 5.30
CA SER A 130 -17.89 -8.50 5.94
C SER A 130 -17.59 -8.82 7.42
N ARG A 131 -18.63 -9.12 8.20
CA ARG A 131 -18.45 -9.54 9.61
C ARG A 131 -17.61 -10.81 9.73
N GLU A 132 -17.81 -11.75 8.82
CA GLU A 132 -17.07 -13.02 8.76
C GLU A 132 -15.61 -12.80 8.34
N GLU A 133 -15.37 -11.90 7.37
CA GLU A 133 -14.02 -11.50 6.95
C GLU A 133 -13.27 -10.81 8.10
N ALA A 134 -13.92 -9.87 8.80
CA ALA A 134 -13.34 -9.15 9.93
C ALA A 134 -13.03 -10.09 11.12
N ALA A 135 -13.92 -11.05 11.42
CA ALA A 135 -13.67 -12.05 12.45
C ALA A 135 -12.47 -12.94 12.10
N SER A 136 -12.36 -13.36 10.84
CA SER A 136 -11.22 -14.15 10.35
C SER A 136 -9.91 -13.35 10.39
N TYR A 137 -9.96 -12.07 10.04
CA TYR A 137 -8.83 -11.15 10.15
C TYR A 137 -8.36 -10.98 11.60
N ALA A 138 -9.28 -10.78 12.55
CA ALA A 138 -8.96 -10.67 13.97
C ALA A 138 -8.30 -11.94 14.51
N GLN A 139 -8.82 -13.13 14.16
CA GLN A 139 -8.20 -14.41 14.53
C GLN A 139 -6.78 -14.55 13.97
N ALA A 140 -6.55 -14.11 12.73
CA ALA A 140 -5.22 -14.14 12.13
C ALA A 140 -4.23 -13.19 12.82
N LEU A 141 -4.70 -12.02 13.31
CA LEU A 141 -3.89 -11.11 14.11
C LEU A 141 -3.49 -11.74 15.46
N ASP A 142 -4.42 -12.36 16.16
CA ASP A 142 -4.16 -13.03 17.44
C ASP A 142 -3.17 -14.18 17.31
N ALA A 143 -3.30 -14.97 16.23
CA ALA A 143 -2.36 -16.05 15.91
C ALA A 143 -0.94 -15.53 15.69
N ARG A 144 -0.78 -14.44 14.92
CA ARG A 144 0.52 -13.78 14.70
C ARG A 144 1.11 -13.19 15.98
N ALA A 145 0.28 -12.57 16.82
CA ALA A 145 0.72 -12.01 18.09
C ALA A 145 1.17 -13.10 19.09
N SER A 146 0.56 -14.29 19.02
CA SER A 146 0.93 -15.44 19.85
C SER A 146 2.25 -16.06 19.39
N SER A 147 2.49 -16.19 18.08
CA SER A 147 3.75 -16.75 17.57
C SER A 147 4.97 -15.89 17.92
N ILE A 148 4.81 -14.57 17.99
CA ILE A 148 5.89 -13.64 18.35
C ILE A 148 6.27 -13.72 19.85
N ARG A 149 5.38 -14.21 20.72
CA ARG A 149 5.64 -14.32 22.17
C ARG A 149 6.34 -15.62 22.57
N GLU A 150 6.40 -16.60 21.66
CA GLU A 150 7.01 -17.91 21.91
C GLU A 150 8.48 -17.98 21.43
N GLU A 151 9.00 -16.90 20.82
CA GLU A 151 10.42 -16.69 20.45
C GLU A 151 11.13 -15.75 21.43
#